data_AF-A0A375Z3K1-F1
#
_entry.id   AF-A0A375Z3K1-F1
#
_cell.length_a   1.000
_cell.length_b   1.000
_cell.length_c   1.000
_cell.angle_alpha   90.00
_cell.angle_beta   90.00
_cell.angle_gamma   90.00
#
_symmetry.space_group_name_H-M   'P 1'
#
loop_
_entity.id
_entity.type
_entity.pdbx_description
1 polymer ?
#
loop_
_entity_poly.entity_id
_entity_poly.type
_entity_poly.pdbx_seq_one_letter_code
_entity_poly.pdbx_strand_id
1 'polypeptide(L)'
;MSHATRIRRNVTLAAGLSVLAVGLAVGAVPRAAADPFPPPFDPNDFAISIDGFTLFQVGTATATSGIGDFAIADGAGSLAIADGGFGDFASALGADSFAVAGSNVPGTTDNNFDFASALGPSTQAAAGLNGSFDSASAVGYNVTAHAGIGTTVVPADFDFASILANLAAAPSNLSFAESELGTGDLAFVVDPFGTLGTQVFAGLGGDFNVAGAFIDDVNVVSAFNDFVFHIAPFF
;
A
#
# COMPACT_ATOMS: atom_id res chain seq x y z
N MET A 1 -2.92 -0.86 58.96
CA MET A 1 -3.83 -1.01 57.80
C MET A 1 -3.14 -0.38 56.60
N SER A 2 -2.40 -1.18 55.82
CA SER A 2 -1.66 -0.69 54.64
C SER A 2 -2.49 -0.94 53.38
N HIS A 3 -2.69 0.14 52.62
CA HIS A 3 -3.43 0.13 51.36
C HIS A 3 -2.42 -0.11 50.22
N ALA A 4 -2.44 -1.29 49.63
CA ALA A 4 -1.59 -1.63 48.49
C ALA A 4 -2.31 -1.23 47.19
N THR A 5 -1.86 -0.14 46.57
CA THR A 5 -2.35 0.32 45.26
C THR A 5 -1.78 -0.58 44.18
N ARG A 6 -2.62 -1.45 43.59
CA ARG A 6 -2.27 -2.24 42.39
C ARG A 6 -2.33 -1.35 41.16
N ILE A 7 -1.17 -0.96 40.64
CA ILE A 7 -1.03 -0.36 39.30
C ILE A 7 -1.17 -1.49 38.28
N ARG A 8 -2.26 -1.50 37.52
CA ARG A 8 -2.44 -2.41 36.36
C ARG A 8 -1.78 -1.74 35.15
N ARG A 9 -0.62 -2.24 34.73
CA ARG A 9 -0.04 -1.93 33.41
C ARG A 9 -0.82 -2.74 32.38
N ASN A 10 -1.70 -2.08 31.63
CA ASN A 10 -2.21 -2.62 30.39
C ASN A 10 -1.12 -2.42 29.34
N VAL A 11 -0.33 -3.46 29.11
CA VAL A 11 0.57 -3.53 27.95
C VAL A 11 -0.28 -4.03 26.80
N THR A 12 -0.80 -3.11 26.00
CA THR A 12 -1.41 -3.43 24.72
C THR A 12 -0.25 -3.78 23.77
N LEU A 13 -0.01 -5.07 23.60
CA LEU A 13 0.89 -5.57 22.56
C LEU A 13 0.13 -5.45 21.23
N ALA A 14 0.36 -4.36 20.49
CA ALA A 14 0.02 -4.28 19.08
C ALA A 14 1.06 -5.15 18.34
N ALA A 15 0.77 -6.44 18.20
CA ALA A 15 1.53 -7.30 17.32
C ALA A 15 1.13 -6.97 15.89
N GLY A 16 2.05 -6.34 15.15
CA GLY A 16 1.89 -6.04 13.73
C GLY A 16 1.49 -7.30 12.97
N LEU A 17 0.26 -7.28 12.46
CA LEU A 17 -0.23 -8.28 11.53
C LEU A 17 0.32 -7.91 10.15
N SER A 18 1.61 -8.19 9.90
CA SER A 18 2.16 -8.11 8.56
C SER A 18 1.50 -9.21 7.73
N VAL A 19 0.50 -8.83 6.92
CA VAL A 19 -0.22 -9.74 6.04
C VAL A 19 0.75 -10.25 4.97
N LEU A 20 1.28 -11.44 5.22
CA LEU A 20 1.95 -12.25 4.23
C LEU A 20 0.88 -12.76 3.24
N ALA A 21 0.80 -12.14 2.08
CA ALA A 21 0.01 -12.64 0.95
C ALA A 21 0.61 -13.96 0.44
N VAL A 22 0.35 -15.07 1.13
CA VAL A 22 0.69 -16.42 0.67
C VAL A 22 -0.37 -16.88 -0.31
N GLY A 23 0.09 -17.20 -1.52
CA GLY A 23 -0.71 -17.41 -2.71
C GLY A 23 -1.87 -18.41 -2.59
N LEU A 24 -3.00 -18.00 -3.17
CA LEU A 24 -4.13 -18.86 -3.48
C LEU A 24 -4.05 -19.25 -4.96
N ALA A 25 -3.41 -20.39 -5.25
CA ALA A 25 -3.42 -20.99 -6.58
C ALA A 25 -4.60 -21.98 -6.71
N VAL A 26 -5.72 -21.52 -7.26
CA VAL A 26 -6.83 -22.39 -7.69
C VAL A 26 -6.53 -22.88 -9.11
N GLY A 27 -6.62 -24.20 -9.30
CA GLY A 27 -6.03 -24.93 -10.43
C GLY A 27 -6.55 -24.57 -11.82
N ALA A 28 -5.60 -24.36 -12.75
CA ALA A 28 -5.79 -24.42 -14.19
C ALA A 28 -4.61 -25.14 -14.86
N VAL A 29 -4.94 -25.88 -15.92
CA VAL A 29 -4.13 -26.70 -16.85
C VAL A 29 -2.66 -26.25 -17.03
N PRO A 30 -1.66 -27.16 -17.12
CA PRO A 30 -0.24 -26.78 -17.25
C PRO A 30 0.05 -26.26 -18.66
N ARG A 31 -0.18 -24.96 -18.88
CA ARG A 31 0.69 -24.18 -19.77
C ARG A 31 1.87 -23.74 -18.92
N ALA A 32 3.09 -24.00 -19.38
CA ALA A 32 4.26 -23.31 -18.85
C ALA A 32 4.05 -21.81 -19.11
N ALA A 33 3.51 -21.10 -18.11
CA ALA A 33 3.25 -19.68 -18.18
C ALA A 33 4.61 -18.98 -18.34
N ALA A 34 4.75 -18.23 -19.43
CA ALA A 34 5.90 -17.37 -19.68
C ALA A 34 5.98 -16.38 -18.52
N ASP A 35 7.03 -16.46 -17.69
CA ASP A 35 7.23 -15.76 -16.42
C ASP A 35 6.59 -14.35 -16.40
N PRO A 36 5.32 -14.23 -15.98
CA PRO A 36 4.59 -12.98 -16.06
C PRO A 36 4.36 -12.52 -14.63
N PHE A 37 5.16 -11.55 -14.19
CA PHE A 37 5.03 -10.90 -12.89
C PHE A 37 5.62 -11.69 -11.70
N PRO A 38 6.48 -11.09 -10.85
CA PRO A 38 6.90 -9.68 -10.83
C PRO A 38 7.72 -9.26 -12.07
N PRO A 39 7.81 -7.96 -12.41
CA PRO A 39 8.68 -7.52 -13.49
C PRO A 39 10.11 -8.03 -13.25
N PRO A 40 10.81 -8.50 -14.29
CA PRO A 40 12.19 -8.96 -14.14
C PRO A 40 13.06 -7.79 -13.67
N PHE A 41 14.00 -8.07 -12.76
CA PHE A 41 15.00 -7.10 -12.31
C PHE A 41 15.66 -6.42 -13.52
N ASP A 42 15.65 -5.08 -13.54
CA ASP A 42 16.28 -4.29 -14.59
C ASP A 42 17.58 -3.65 -14.08
N PRO A 43 18.75 -4.30 -14.30
CA PRO A 43 20.02 -3.75 -13.83
C PRO A 43 20.39 -2.40 -14.45
N ASN A 44 19.71 -1.98 -15.53
CA ASN A 44 19.99 -0.71 -16.20
C ASN A 44 19.09 0.44 -15.71
N ASP A 45 18.06 0.15 -14.92
CA ASP A 45 17.14 1.13 -14.35
C ASP A 45 16.87 0.74 -12.89
N PHE A 46 17.86 0.97 -12.02
CA PHE A 46 17.81 0.55 -10.62
C PHE A 46 18.39 1.62 -9.69
N ALA A 47 17.70 1.91 -8.59
CA ALA A 47 18.13 2.87 -7.59
C ALA A 47 17.82 2.40 -6.16
N ILE A 48 18.72 2.74 -5.23
CA ILE A 48 18.59 2.48 -3.79
C ILE A 48 19.01 3.73 -3.01
N SER A 49 18.20 4.14 -2.01
CA SER A 49 18.53 5.17 -1.02
C SER A 49 18.29 4.65 0.40
N ILE A 50 19.23 4.92 1.32
CA ILE A 50 19.14 4.55 2.74
C ILE A 50 19.59 5.76 3.58
N ASP A 51 18.85 6.09 4.64
CA ASP A 51 19.24 7.10 5.62
C ASP A 51 19.59 8.49 5.04
N GLY A 52 18.90 8.96 3.99
CA GLY A 52 19.22 10.24 3.35
C GLY A 52 20.28 10.17 2.27
N PHE A 53 20.85 8.98 2.00
CA PHE A 53 21.94 8.80 1.05
C PHE A 53 21.56 7.86 -0.09
N THR A 54 21.69 8.35 -1.32
CA THR A 54 21.66 7.50 -2.51
C THR A 54 22.88 6.57 -2.50
N LEU A 55 22.65 5.26 -2.39
CA LEU A 55 23.70 4.24 -2.39
C LEU A 55 24.05 3.78 -3.80
N PHE A 56 23.04 3.65 -4.66
CA PHE A 56 23.17 3.20 -6.03
C PHE A 56 22.10 3.87 -6.89
N GLN A 57 22.46 4.28 -8.12
CA GLN A 57 21.50 4.79 -9.09
C GLN A 57 22.05 4.58 -10.51
N VAL A 58 21.28 3.87 -11.34
CA VAL A 58 21.57 3.64 -12.75
C VAL A 58 20.28 3.82 -13.55
N GLY A 59 20.41 4.39 -14.75
CA GLY A 59 19.28 4.63 -15.63
C GLY A 59 18.38 5.77 -15.17
N THR A 60 17.09 5.56 -15.31
CA THR A 60 16.01 6.51 -15.05
C THR A 60 15.26 6.24 -13.74
N ALA A 61 15.48 5.09 -13.10
CA ALA A 61 14.94 4.81 -11.78
C ALA A 61 15.47 5.80 -10.73
N THR A 62 14.61 6.20 -9.79
CA THR A 62 14.94 7.15 -8.72
C THR A 62 14.47 6.63 -7.37
N ALA A 63 15.37 6.58 -6.40
CA ALA A 63 15.06 6.26 -5.01
C ALA A 63 15.55 7.40 -4.11
N THR A 64 14.67 7.92 -3.27
CA THR A 64 14.98 8.97 -2.27
C THR A 64 14.49 8.51 -0.91
N SER A 65 15.33 8.66 0.12
CA SER A 65 14.93 8.36 1.48
C SER A 65 15.34 9.47 2.46
N GLY A 66 14.63 9.60 3.58
CA GLY A 66 15.00 10.38 4.75
C GLY A 66 15.94 9.64 5.71
N ILE A 67 16.24 10.25 6.86
CA ILE A 67 17.11 9.64 7.89
C ILE A 67 16.32 8.55 8.63
N GLY A 68 16.80 7.30 8.58
CA GLY A 68 16.10 6.16 9.17
C GLY A 68 15.22 5.39 8.18
N ASP A 69 15.15 5.84 6.93
CA ASP A 69 14.20 5.34 5.93
C ASP A 69 14.92 4.61 4.79
N PHE A 70 14.16 3.78 4.06
CA PHE A 70 14.67 2.95 2.98
C PHE A 70 13.80 3.03 1.73
N ALA A 71 14.41 3.35 0.58
CA ALA A 71 13.73 3.40 -0.71
C ALA A 71 14.46 2.56 -1.76
N ILE A 72 13.70 1.82 -2.57
CA ILE A 72 14.19 1.01 -3.70
C ILE A 72 13.30 1.21 -4.93
N ALA A 73 13.92 1.46 -6.08
CA ALA A 73 13.23 1.62 -7.36
C ALA A 73 13.90 0.73 -8.42
N ASP A 74 13.11 -0.04 -9.16
CA ASP A 74 13.56 -0.97 -10.20
C ASP A 74 12.62 -0.90 -11.41
N GLY A 75 13.16 -0.60 -12.58
CA GLY A 75 12.44 -0.38 -13.83
C GLY A 75 12.51 1.06 -14.33
N ALA A 76 12.45 1.23 -15.65
CA ALA A 76 12.53 2.54 -16.30
C ALA A 76 11.44 3.50 -15.77
N GLY A 77 11.84 4.71 -15.36
CA GLY A 77 10.94 5.73 -14.82
C GLY A 77 10.38 5.43 -13.43
N SER A 78 10.77 4.31 -12.78
CA SER A 78 10.30 3.99 -11.43
C SER A 78 10.77 5.02 -10.40
N LEU A 79 9.92 5.32 -9.42
CA LEU A 79 10.17 6.33 -8.39
C LEU A 79 9.72 5.84 -7.02
N ALA A 80 10.67 5.69 -6.10
CA ALA A 80 10.42 5.35 -4.71
C ALA A 80 10.87 6.49 -3.77
N ILE A 81 9.98 6.94 -2.89
CA ILE A 81 10.23 8.01 -1.92
C ILE A 81 9.82 7.52 -0.54
N ALA A 82 10.77 7.45 0.40
CA ALA A 82 10.49 7.16 1.80
C ALA A 82 10.99 8.33 2.64
N ASP A 83 10.13 9.30 2.98
CA ASP A 83 10.56 10.55 3.62
C ASP A 83 9.54 11.04 4.64
N GLY A 84 10.01 11.89 5.55
CA GLY A 84 9.20 12.55 6.55
C GLY A 84 8.83 11.61 7.67
N GLY A 85 9.74 11.44 8.63
CA GLY A 85 9.52 10.54 9.76
C GLY A 85 10.76 9.73 10.09
N PHE A 86 10.51 8.50 10.56
CA PHE A 86 11.52 7.47 10.76
C PHE A 86 10.92 6.09 10.49
N GLY A 87 11.68 5.26 9.79
CA GLY A 87 11.38 3.84 9.61
C GLY A 87 10.49 3.57 8.41
N ASP A 88 10.39 4.51 7.48
CA ASP A 88 9.53 4.39 6.31
C ASP A 88 10.20 3.53 5.22
N PHE A 89 9.38 2.81 4.47
CA PHE A 89 9.83 1.95 3.39
C PHE A 89 9.01 2.15 2.10
N ALA A 90 9.70 2.49 1.02
CA ALA A 90 9.09 2.62 -0.30
C ALA A 90 9.77 1.72 -1.34
N SER A 91 8.97 0.96 -2.10
CA SER A 91 9.43 0.04 -3.14
C SER A 91 8.62 0.20 -4.42
N ALA A 92 9.24 0.70 -5.49
CA ALA A 92 8.64 0.88 -6.80
C ALA A 92 9.29 -0.07 -7.82
N LEU A 93 8.64 -1.20 -8.10
CA LEU A 93 9.18 -2.29 -8.91
C LEU A 93 8.33 -2.47 -10.18
N GLY A 94 8.78 -1.89 -11.29
CA GLY A 94 8.12 -1.90 -12.59
C GLY A 94 8.31 -0.58 -13.32
N ALA A 95 8.20 -0.61 -14.66
CA ALA A 95 8.29 0.60 -15.46
C ALA A 95 7.20 1.61 -15.07
N ASP A 96 7.59 2.88 -14.89
CA ASP A 96 6.72 3.97 -14.44
C ASP A 96 5.95 3.67 -13.14
N SER A 97 6.46 2.77 -12.28
CA SER A 97 5.89 2.51 -10.96
C SER A 97 6.25 3.61 -9.96
N PHE A 98 5.37 3.85 -8.99
CA PHE A 98 5.53 4.93 -8.02
C PHE A 98 5.18 4.45 -6.60
N ALA A 99 6.08 4.64 -5.65
CA ALA A 99 5.85 4.31 -4.25
C ALA A 99 6.25 5.47 -3.35
N VAL A 100 5.36 5.88 -2.44
CA VAL A 100 5.62 6.91 -1.42
C VAL A 100 5.24 6.41 -0.05
N ALA A 101 6.18 6.39 0.88
CA ALA A 101 5.93 6.12 2.30
C ALA A 101 6.34 7.35 3.12
N GLY A 102 5.44 7.79 4.00
CA GLY A 102 5.60 9.01 4.77
C GLY A 102 5.34 10.28 3.97
N SER A 103 5.48 11.43 4.63
CA SER A 103 5.29 12.75 4.04
C SER A 103 6.02 13.83 4.83
N ASN A 104 6.71 14.72 4.12
CA ASN A 104 7.38 15.89 4.70
C ASN A 104 6.52 17.17 4.65
N VAL A 105 5.22 17.03 4.40
CA VAL A 105 4.31 18.17 4.26
C VAL A 105 4.24 18.94 5.59
N PRO A 106 4.46 20.27 5.59
CA PRO A 106 4.37 21.05 6.81
C PRO A 106 3.02 20.90 7.50
N GLY A 107 3.04 20.52 8.78
CA GLY A 107 1.84 20.36 9.60
C GLY A 107 1.30 18.94 9.65
N THR A 108 1.93 17.98 8.97
CA THR A 108 1.70 16.57 9.28
C THR A 108 2.40 16.22 10.60
N THR A 109 1.78 15.34 11.38
CA THR A 109 2.33 14.83 12.63
C THR A 109 2.38 13.32 12.54
N ASP A 110 3.41 12.72 13.14
CA ASP A 110 3.50 11.28 13.31
C ASP A 110 3.40 10.54 11.98
N ASN A 111 4.37 10.72 11.07
CA ASN A 111 4.48 9.98 9.81
C ASN A 111 5.61 8.94 9.92
N ASN A 112 5.48 7.94 10.80
CA ASN A 112 6.56 6.99 11.03
C ASN A 112 6.11 5.56 10.70
N PHE A 113 7.05 4.76 10.21
CA PHE A 113 6.90 3.34 9.97
C PHE A 113 5.87 3.01 8.89
N ASP A 114 5.80 3.85 7.87
CA ASP A 114 4.89 3.68 6.74
C ASP A 114 5.49 2.77 5.67
N PHE A 115 4.63 2.03 4.97
CA PHE A 115 5.04 1.06 3.96
C PHE A 115 4.29 1.26 2.65
N ALA A 116 5.02 1.50 1.56
CA ALA A 116 4.45 1.57 0.21
C ALA A 116 5.18 0.64 -0.75
N SER A 117 4.42 -0.25 -1.41
CA SER A 117 4.96 -1.17 -2.41
C SER A 117 4.11 -1.15 -3.67
N ALA A 118 4.67 -0.63 -4.76
CA ALA A 118 4.10 -0.67 -6.10
C ALA A 118 4.84 -1.73 -6.93
N LEU A 119 4.14 -2.81 -7.30
CA LEU A 119 4.67 -3.91 -8.08
C LEU A 119 3.91 -4.02 -9.41
N GLY A 120 4.62 -3.76 -10.50
CA GLY A 120 4.13 -3.82 -11.87
C GLY A 120 4.12 -2.48 -12.60
N PRO A 121 3.89 -2.48 -13.92
CA PRO A 121 3.98 -1.27 -14.72
C PRO A 121 2.86 -0.27 -14.43
N SER A 122 3.23 1.01 -14.35
CA SER A 122 2.32 2.13 -14.07
C SER A 122 1.51 1.96 -12.78
N THR A 123 2.05 1.22 -11.82
CA THR A 123 1.40 0.94 -10.54
C THR A 123 1.84 1.93 -9.47
N GLN A 124 0.92 2.33 -8.59
CA GLN A 124 1.13 3.38 -7.59
C GLN A 124 0.76 2.90 -6.19
N ALA A 125 1.58 3.19 -5.19
CA ALA A 125 1.29 2.95 -3.78
C ALA A 125 1.69 4.16 -2.96
N ALA A 126 0.81 4.67 -2.10
CA ALA A 126 1.13 5.75 -1.17
C ALA A 126 0.62 5.42 0.24
N ALA A 127 1.47 5.59 1.24
CA ALA A 127 1.17 5.37 2.66
C ALA A 127 1.70 6.55 3.49
N GLY A 128 1.00 6.93 4.56
CA GLY A 128 1.55 7.89 5.53
C GLY A 128 1.57 9.34 5.06
N LEU A 129 0.61 9.76 4.23
CA LEU A 129 0.55 11.16 3.80
C LEU A 129 0.30 12.10 4.99
N ASN A 130 -0.36 11.60 6.04
CA ASN A 130 -0.53 12.25 7.34
C ASN A 130 -1.04 11.24 8.38
N GLY A 131 -0.14 10.56 9.09
CA GLY A 131 -0.39 9.45 10.01
C GLY A 131 0.75 8.42 9.97
N SER A 132 0.82 7.54 10.96
CA SER A 132 1.87 6.53 11.13
C SER A 132 1.33 5.11 10.95
N PHE A 133 2.24 4.20 10.64
CA PHE A 133 2.00 2.76 10.52
C PHE A 133 1.02 2.39 9.41
N ASP A 134 1.00 3.17 8.34
CA ASP A 134 0.14 2.94 7.19
C ASP A 134 0.80 1.98 6.20
N SER A 135 -0.02 1.22 5.46
CA SER A 135 0.48 0.25 4.49
C SER A 135 -0.32 0.27 3.20
N ALA A 136 0.36 0.59 2.10
CA ALA A 136 -0.19 0.54 0.75
C ALA A 136 0.56 -0.49 -0.10
N SER A 137 -0.16 -1.45 -0.67
CA SER A 137 0.39 -2.48 -1.55
C SER A 137 -0.40 -2.56 -2.85
N ALA A 138 0.21 -2.18 -3.96
CA ALA A 138 -0.40 -2.21 -5.27
C ALA A 138 0.32 -3.23 -6.17
N VAL A 139 -0.39 -4.24 -6.64
CA VAL A 139 0.17 -5.38 -7.39
C VAL A 139 -0.64 -5.58 -8.67
N GLY A 140 -0.01 -5.39 -9.83
CA GLY A 140 -0.63 -5.60 -11.15
C GLY A 140 -0.24 -4.52 -12.16
N TYR A 141 -1.07 -4.32 -13.18
CA TYR A 141 -0.91 -3.25 -14.17
C TYR A 141 -1.84 -2.09 -13.89
N ASN A 142 -1.32 -0.85 -13.90
CA ASN A 142 -2.12 0.37 -13.82
C ASN A 142 -3.12 0.34 -12.66
N VAL A 143 -2.61 0.17 -11.44
CA VAL A 143 -3.41 0.12 -10.21
C VAL A 143 -2.86 1.06 -9.14
N THR A 144 -3.69 1.43 -8.17
CA THR A 144 -3.31 2.42 -7.16
C THR A 144 -3.83 2.09 -5.77
N ALA A 145 -2.94 1.99 -4.78
CA ALA A 145 -3.28 1.78 -3.38
C ALA A 145 -2.94 3.02 -2.51
N HIS A 146 -3.98 3.61 -1.93
CA HIS A 146 -4.08 4.70 -0.95
C HIS A 146 -4.16 4.31 0.53
N ALA A 147 -3.17 4.53 1.39
CA ALA A 147 -3.35 4.40 2.85
C ALA A 147 -2.91 5.66 3.60
N GLY A 148 -3.59 6.01 4.70
CA GLY A 148 -3.15 7.09 5.57
C GLY A 148 -3.33 8.49 4.98
N ILE A 149 -4.37 8.68 4.16
CA ILE A 149 -4.69 10.01 3.63
C ILE A 149 -5.46 10.80 4.67
N GLY A 150 -4.72 11.33 5.65
CA GLY A 150 -5.25 12.21 6.69
C GLY A 150 -5.28 13.69 6.28
N THR A 151 -5.92 14.51 7.12
CA THR A 151 -5.81 15.98 7.03
C THR A 151 -4.81 16.47 8.06
N THR A 152 -4.20 17.64 7.87
CA THR A 152 -3.22 18.22 8.83
C THR A 152 -3.75 18.42 10.27
N VAL A 153 -5.03 18.14 10.54
CA VAL A 153 -5.66 18.25 11.87
C VAL A 153 -6.00 16.88 12.46
N VAL A 154 -6.14 15.85 11.63
CA VAL A 154 -6.52 14.48 12.03
C VAL A 154 -5.58 13.51 11.32
N PRO A 155 -4.54 13.01 12.01
CA PRO A 155 -3.74 11.88 11.56
C PRO A 155 -4.63 10.69 11.20
N ALA A 156 -4.27 10.00 10.13
CA ALA A 156 -4.89 8.77 9.70
C ALA A 156 -3.87 7.65 9.89
N ASP A 157 -3.85 7.08 11.10
CA ASP A 157 -2.87 6.07 11.51
C ASP A 157 -3.38 4.64 11.25
N PHE A 158 -2.47 3.68 11.09
CA PHE A 158 -2.77 2.25 10.99
C PHE A 158 -3.69 1.85 9.85
N ASP A 159 -3.69 2.61 8.76
CA ASP A 159 -4.51 2.35 7.58
C ASP A 159 -3.87 1.32 6.66
N PHE A 160 -4.71 0.56 5.96
CA PHE A 160 -4.26 -0.45 5.02
C PHE A 160 -5.03 -0.38 3.70
N ALA A 161 -4.30 -0.27 2.60
CA ALA A 161 -4.82 -0.42 1.26
C ALA A 161 -4.06 -1.47 0.47
N SER A 162 -4.78 -2.42 -0.13
CA SER A 162 -4.15 -3.47 -0.96
C SER A 162 -4.92 -3.76 -2.23
N ILE A 163 -4.19 -3.87 -3.34
CA ILE A 163 -4.73 -4.31 -4.62
C ILE A 163 -3.90 -5.48 -5.14
N LEU A 164 -4.57 -6.57 -5.46
CA LEU A 164 -4.10 -7.58 -6.39
C LEU A 164 -4.99 -7.53 -7.64
N ALA A 165 -4.51 -6.93 -8.72
CA ALA A 165 -5.24 -6.78 -9.97
C ALA A 165 -4.67 -7.68 -11.07
N ASN A 166 -5.14 -7.47 -12.30
CA ASN A 166 -4.71 -8.20 -13.47
C ASN A 166 -3.19 -8.08 -13.68
N LEU A 167 -2.52 -9.23 -13.70
CA LEU A 167 -1.07 -9.35 -13.86
C LEU A 167 -0.64 -9.44 -15.33
N ALA A 168 -1.59 -9.58 -16.26
CA ALA A 168 -1.33 -9.83 -17.67
C ALA A 168 -1.62 -8.63 -18.58
N ALA A 169 -2.57 -7.76 -18.19
CA ALA A 169 -2.95 -6.58 -18.97
C ALA A 169 -3.51 -5.49 -18.07
N ALA A 170 -3.33 -4.23 -18.48
CA ALA A 170 -3.99 -3.10 -17.82
C ALA A 170 -5.52 -3.18 -17.99
N PRO A 171 -6.30 -2.97 -16.92
CA PRO A 171 -7.74 -2.79 -17.03
C PRO A 171 -8.06 -1.50 -17.81
N SER A 172 -9.26 -1.46 -18.39
CA SER A 172 -9.78 -0.31 -19.14
C SER A 172 -10.07 0.89 -18.25
N ASN A 173 -10.35 0.67 -16.95
CA ASN A 173 -10.34 1.71 -15.92
C ASN A 173 -9.36 1.34 -14.80
N LEU A 174 -8.95 2.34 -14.03
CA LEU A 174 -8.05 2.19 -12.88
C LEU A 174 -8.71 1.32 -11.79
N SER A 175 -8.01 0.28 -11.32
CA SER A 175 -8.34 -0.35 -10.04
C SER A 175 -7.70 0.43 -8.90
N PHE A 176 -8.50 0.70 -7.87
CA PHE A 176 -8.21 1.67 -6.84
C PHE A 176 -8.68 1.16 -5.46
N ALA A 177 -7.82 1.27 -4.45
CA ALA A 177 -8.13 0.89 -3.08
C ALA A 177 -7.60 2.00 -2.20
N GLU A 178 -8.47 2.57 -1.38
CA GLU A 178 -8.13 3.76 -0.62
C GLU A 178 -8.72 3.69 0.79
N SER A 179 -7.88 4.01 1.75
CA SER A 179 -8.13 4.10 3.17
C SER A 179 -7.82 5.55 3.55
N GLU A 180 -8.85 6.38 3.64
CA GLU A 180 -8.73 7.82 3.95
C GLU A 180 -9.23 8.14 5.35
N LEU A 181 -8.82 9.27 5.92
CA LEU A 181 -9.47 9.93 7.07
C LEU A 181 -9.92 9.03 8.24
N GLY A 182 -9.10 8.98 9.29
CA GLY A 182 -9.44 8.22 10.48
C GLY A 182 -8.39 7.17 10.75
N THR A 183 -8.52 6.45 11.85
CA THR A 183 -7.52 5.43 12.23
C THR A 183 -8.04 4.01 11.98
N GLY A 184 -7.18 3.16 11.43
CA GLY A 184 -7.38 1.72 11.42
C GLY A 184 -8.29 1.22 10.30
N ASP A 185 -8.32 1.93 9.18
CA ASP A 185 -9.17 1.63 8.06
C ASP A 185 -8.53 0.57 7.13
N LEU A 186 -9.36 -0.22 6.43
CA LEU A 186 -8.93 -1.34 5.58
C LEU A 186 -9.70 -1.33 4.26
N ALA A 187 -9.00 -1.04 3.16
CA ALA A 187 -9.49 -1.16 1.80
C ALA A 187 -8.74 -2.25 1.04
N PHE A 188 -9.44 -3.17 0.38
CA PHE A 188 -8.76 -4.13 -0.50
C PHE A 188 -9.53 -4.56 -1.74
N VAL A 189 -8.76 -4.83 -2.80
CA VAL A 189 -9.23 -5.38 -4.08
C VAL A 189 -8.47 -6.66 -4.40
N VAL A 190 -9.20 -7.72 -4.71
CA VAL A 190 -8.65 -8.96 -5.27
C VAL A 190 -9.36 -9.26 -6.58
N ASP A 191 -8.74 -8.84 -7.67
CA ASP A 191 -9.27 -8.98 -9.02
C ASP A 191 -8.16 -9.33 -10.04
N PRO A 192 -7.56 -10.53 -9.93
CA PRO A 192 -6.43 -10.93 -10.77
C PRO A 192 -6.79 -11.16 -12.25
N PHE A 193 -8.07 -11.12 -12.60
CA PHE A 193 -8.56 -11.39 -13.95
C PHE A 193 -9.42 -10.27 -14.54
N GLY A 194 -9.64 -9.20 -13.78
CA GLY A 194 -10.48 -8.08 -14.20
C GLY A 194 -9.93 -7.30 -15.37
N THR A 195 -10.83 -6.64 -16.08
CA THR A 195 -10.57 -5.84 -17.27
C THR A 195 -11.25 -4.48 -17.22
N LEU A 196 -12.16 -4.24 -16.28
CA LEU A 196 -12.96 -3.03 -16.17
C LEU A 196 -12.58 -2.17 -14.97
N GLY A 197 -11.83 -2.70 -14.01
CA GLY A 197 -11.30 -1.97 -12.86
C GLY A 197 -12.27 -1.93 -11.68
N THR A 198 -11.73 -1.93 -10.47
CA THR A 198 -12.52 -1.98 -9.23
C THR A 198 -12.06 -0.92 -8.25
N GLN A 199 -13.00 -0.21 -7.64
CA GLN A 199 -12.75 0.87 -6.69
C GLN A 199 -13.28 0.50 -5.30
N VAL A 200 -12.43 0.63 -4.28
CA VAL A 200 -12.76 0.30 -2.89
C VAL A 200 -12.28 1.43 -1.99
N PHE A 201 -13.20 1.99 -1.20
CA PHE A 201 -12.92 3.10 -0.30
C PHE A 201 -13.32 2.72 1.13
N ALA A 202 -12.40 2.87 2.08
CA ALA A 202 -12.64 2.79 3.51
C ALA A 202 -12.29 4.15 4.15
N GLY A 203 -13.00 4.50 5.24
CA GLY A 203 -12.65 5.66 6.04
C GLY A 203 -13.28 6.98 5.58
N LEU A 204 -14.44 6.96 4.89
CA LEU A 204 -15.21 8.19 4.64
C LEU A 204 -15.91 8.70 5.93
N GLY A 205 -15.10 9.03 6.95
CA GLY A 205 -15.49 9.47 8.28
C GLY A 205 -15.63 8.32 9.27
N GLY A 206 -14.77 8.27 10.27
CA GLY A 206 -14.82 7.25 11.32
C GLY A 206 -13.42 6.77 11.72
N ASP A 207 -13.38 5.71 12.50
CA ASP A 207 -12.21 4.87 12.71
C ASP A 207 -12.65 3.42 12.45
N PHE A 208 -11.77 2.55 11.97
CA PHE A 208 -12.01 1.11 11.79
C PHE A 208 -13.09 0.74 10.76
N ASN A 209 -13.07 1.39 9.61
CA ASN A 209 -13.85 1.05 8.43
C ASN A 209 -13.19 -0.10 7.64
N VAL A 210 -14.00 -1.02 7.13
CA VAL A 210 -13.53 -2.10 6.23
C VAL A 210 -14.32 -2.12 4.94
N ALA A 211 -13.64 -2.05 3.80
CA ALA A 211 -14.19 -2.18 2.47
C ALA A 211 -13.39 -3.20 1.65
N GLY A 212 -14.07 -4.08 0.93
CA GLY A 212 -13.42 -5.12 0.14
C GLY A 212 -14.18 -5.55 -1.10
N ALA A 213 -13.46 -5.87 -2.17
CA ALA A 213 -14.00 -6.42 -3.40
C ALA A 213 -13.17 -7.60 -3.91
N PHE A 214 -13.84 -8.66 -4.36
CA PHE A 214 -13.22 -9.87 -4.94
C PHE A 214 -13.58 -10.06 -6.43
N ILE A 215 -13.86 -8.96 -7.14
CA ILE A 215 -14.51 -8.94 -8.46
C ILE A 215 -14.12 -7.71 -9.28
N ASP A 216 -14.49 -7.70 -10.56
CA ASP A 216 -14.29 -6.63 -11.54
C ASP A 216 -15.51 -5.68 -11.60
N ASP A 217 -15.29 -4.44 -12.05
CA ASP A 217 -16.30 -3.41 -12.32
C ASP A 217 -17.22 -3.06 -11.14
N VAL A 218 -16.65 -2.96 -9.93
CA VAL A 218 -17.43 -2.54 -8.75
C VAL A 218 -16.87 -1.34 -8.03
N ASN A 219 -17.77 -0.63 -7.36
CA ASN A 219 -17.46 0.44 -6.42
C ASN A 219 -17.98 0.02 -5.03
N VAL A 220 -17.08 -0.09 -4.06
CA VAL A 220 -17.39 -0.43 -2.66
C VAL A 220 -16.97 0.72 -1.77
N VAL A 221 -17.87 1.17 -0.90
CA VAL A 221 -17.60 2.28 0.01
C VAL A 221 -18.02 1.86 1.42
N SER A 222 -17.11 1.98 2.38
CA SER A 222 -17.39 1.90 3.81
C SER A 222 -17.24 3.28 4.46
N ALA A 223 -18.23 3.68 5.25
CA ALA A 223 -18.27 4.96 5.96
C ALA A 223 -18.84 4.76 7.38
N PHE A 224 -18.49 5.62 8.33
CA PHE A 224 -19.08 5.68 9.69
C PHE A 224 -18.94 4.39 10.52
N ASN A 225 -17.73 3.82 10.59
CA ASN A 225 -17.43 2.57 11.31
C ASN A 225 -18.28 1.36 10.82
N ASP A 226 -18.21 1.07 9.52
CA ASP A 226 -18.95 -0.01 8.86
C ASP A 226 -18.02 -1.04 8.20
N PHE A 227 -18.57 -2.21 7.85
CA PHE A 227 -17.89 -3.29 7.14
C PHE A 227 -18.69 -3.70 5.91
N VAL A 228 -18.14 -3.46 4.72
CA VAL A 228 -18.80 -3.76 3.45
C VAL A 228 -17.91 -4.65 2.58
N PHE A 229 -18.46 -5.75 2.08
CA PHE A 229 -17.78 -6.66 1.15
C PHE A 229 -18.66 -6.96 -0.06
N HIS A 230 -18.09 -6.84 -1.26
CA HIS A 230 -18.72 -7.30 -2.48
C HIS A 230 -18.04 -8.58 -3.00
N ILE A 231 -18.83 -9.64 -3.09
CA ILE A 231 -18.44 -10.94 -3.62
C ILE A 231 -19.48 -11.30 -4.68
N ALA A 232 -19.14 -11.19 -5.97
CA ALA A 232 -19.99 -11.72 -7.04
C ALA A 232 -19.61 -13.18 -7.34
N PRO A 233 -20.52 -13.96 -7.93
CA PRO A 233 -20.18 -15.31 -8.37
C PRO A 233 -19.16 -15.24 -9.51
N PHE A 234 -18.13 -16.07 -9.45
CA PHE A 234 -17.23 -16.30 -10.58
C PHE A 234 -18.04 -16.95 -11.71
N PHE A 235 -18.16 -16.28 -12.86
CA PHE A 235 -18.82 -16.81 -14.06
C PHE A 235 -17.81 -17.06 -15.18
#